data_AF-A0AAU6JK37-F1
#
_entry.id   AF-A0AAU6JK37-F1
#
_cell.length_a   1.000
_cell.length_b   1.000
_cell.length_c   1.000
_cell.angle_alpha   90.00
_cell.angle_beta   90.00
_cell.angle_gamma   90.00
#
_symmetry.space_group_name_H-M   'P 1'
#
loop_
_entity.id
_entity.type
_entity.pdbx_description
1 polymer ?
#
loop_
_entity_poly.entity_id
_entity_poly.type
_entity_poly.pdbx_seq_one_letter_code
_entity_poly.pdbx_strand_id
1 'polypeptide(L)'
;MSAADDLWEKLEKLGFEKEEKPDGFMPQLPADITSLDDRQLMTLYGEYVSWTAYAAMRLVEARTNVRAAKQNLDYSSARAALAASTEKTVAGRKAAAAADDHVQEDEKRHLDALALAEGLEMVHKNAEARAQFCSRDLSRRQNSGADSRYSKWGT
;
A
#
# COMPACT_ATOMS: atom_id res chain seq x y z
N MET A 1 8.74 -14.85 -13.24
CA MET A 1 8.52 -13.40 -13.43
C MET A 1 7.12 -13.12 -12.92
N SER A 2 6.98 -12.28 -11.90
CA SER A 2 5.69 -11.93 -11.30
C SER A 2 4.98 -10.86 -12.14
N ALA A 3 3.66 -10.73 -12.01
CA ALA A 3 2.92 -9.67 -12.70
C ALA A 3 3.39 -8.25 -12.29
N ALA A 4 3.95 -8.12 -11.08
CA ALA A 4 4.60 -6.89 -10.64
C ALA A 4 5.93 -6.63 -11.39
N ASP A 5 6.72 -7.65 -11.72
CA ASP A 5 7.98 -7.46 -12.47
C ASP A 5 7.70 -6.93 -13.89
N ASP A 6 6.69 -7.48 -14.56
CA ASP A 6 6.25 -7.03 -15.89
C ASP A 6 5.75 -5.57 -15.88
N LEU A 7 5.15 -5.14 -14.77
CA LEU A 7 4.73 -3.74 -14.59
C LEU A 7 5.95 -2.82 -14.52
N TRP A 8 6.97 -3.21 -13.75
CA TRP A 8 8.16 -2.39 -13.56
C TRP A 8 9.01 -2.27 -14.81
N GLU A 9 9.14 -3.34 -15.60
CA GLU A 9 9.82 -3.26 -16.90
C GLU A 9 9.16 -2.23 -17.84
N LYS A 10 7.84 -2.06 -17.74
CA LYS A 10 7.10 -1.04 -18.51
C LYS A 10 7.29 0.36 -17.94
N LEU A 11 7.31 0.50 -16.62
CA LEU A 11 7.51 1.79 -15.94
C LEU A 11 8.93 2.33 -16.13
N GLU A 12 9.94 1.46 -16.09
CA GLU A 12 11.35 1.81 -16.35
C GLU A 12 11.53 2.38 -17.77
N LYS A 13 10.85 1.80 -18.78
CA LYS A 13 10.84 2.33 -20.15
C LYS A 13 10.21 3.72 -20.26
N LEU A 14 9.37 4.11 -19.29
CA LEU A 14 8.77 5.43 -19.18
C LEU A 14 9.59 6.39 -18.31
N GLY A 15 10.75 5.96 -17.79
CA GLY A 15 11.63 6.76 -16.95
C GLY A 15 11.24 6.81 -15.47
N PHE A 16 10.42 5.86 -15.00
CA PHE A 16 10.08 5.71 -13.59
C PHE A 16 10.90 4.59 -12.96
N GLU A 17 11.44 4.86 -11.78
CA GLU A 17 12.20 3.89 -10.99
C GLU A 17 11.39 3.43 -9.78
N LYS A 18 11.80 2.30 -9.19
CA LYS A 18 11.22 1.85 -7.93
C LYS A 18 11.68 2.75 -6.80
N GLU A 19 10.73 3.15 -5.96
CA GLU A 19 11.04 3.74 -4.67
C GLU A 19 11.83 2.74 -3.82
N GLU A 20 13.04 3.12 -3.41
CA GLU A 20 13.80 2.33 -2.47
C GLU A 20 13.10 2.29 -1.11
N LYS A 21 13.27 1.18 -0.39
CA LYS A 21 12.77 1.11 0.98
C LYS A 21 13.52 2.17 1.81
N PRO A 22 12.82 3.10 2.47
CA PRO A 22 13.48 4.05 3.36
C PRO A 22 14.21 3.32 4.50
N ASP A 23 15.27 3.94 5.02
CA ASP A 23 16.08 3.36 6.07
C ASP A 23 15.27 3.04 7.34
N GLY A 24 15.59 1.89 7.95
CA GLY A 24 14.98 1.45 9.19
C GLY A 24 13.50 1.08 9.08
N PHE A 25 12.69 1.69 9.96
CA PHE A 25 11.25 1.47 10.10
C PHE A 25 10.51 2.80 10.02
N MET A 26 9.22 2.75 9.66
CA MET A 26 8.37 3.93 9.65
C MET A 26 8.45 4.63 11.03
N PRO A 27 8.78 5.94 11.06
CA PRO A 27 8.91 6.64 12.32
C PRO A 27 7.56 6.69 13.04
N GLN A 28 7.63 6.77 14.37
CA GLN A 28 6.46 6.98 15.19
C GLN A 28 6.22 8.48 15.36
N LEU A 29 4.95 8.87 15.33
CA LEU A 29 4.57 10.23 15.64
C LEU A 29 4.67 10.40 17.16
N PRO A 30 5.44 11.38 17.67
CA PRO A 30 5.46 11.66 19.10
C PRO A 30 4.06 12.00 19.61
N ALA A 31 3.77 11.63 20.87
CA ALA A 31 2.50 11.96 21.52
C ALA A 31 2.27 13.48 21.59
N ASP A 32 3.36 14.25 21.75
CA ASP A 32 3.35 15.71 21.70
C ASP A 32 4.29 16.20 20.59
N ILE A 33 3.70 16.64 19.47
CA ILE A 33 4.43 17.18 18.32
C ILE A 33 5.08 18.54 18.60
N THR A 34 4.59 19.28 19.60
CA THR A 34 5.13 20.59 19.94
C THR A 34 6.51 20.52 20.59
N SER A 35 6.88 19.34 21.09
CA SER A 35 8.22 19.04 21.61
C SER A 35 9.31 19.03 20.54
N LEU A 36 8.95 18.85 19.26
CA LEU A 36 9.90 18.88 18.15
C LEU A 36 10.21 20.32 17.75
N ASP A 37 11.47 20.62 17.47
CA ASP A 37 11.85 21.85 16.77
C ASP A 37 11.49 21.78 15.27
N ASP A 38 11.59 22.91 14.56
CA ASP A 38 11.20 22.97 13.14
C ASP A 38 12.04 22.08 12.24
N ARG A 39 13.33 21.87 12.57
CA ARG A 39 14.23 21.01 11.79
C ARG A 39 13.88 19.54 12.00
N GLN A 40 13.63 19.14 13.23
CA GLN A 40 13.18 17.80 13.59
C GLN A 40 11.84 17.49 12.94
N LEU A 41 10.91 18.44 12.98
CA LEU A 41 9.60 18.30 12.35
C LEU A 41 9.67 18.22 10.82
N MET A 42 10.54 19.00 10.17
CA MET A 42 10.81 18.87 8.73
C MET A 42 11.44 17.53 8.37
N THR A 43 12.35 17.02 9.20
CA THR A 43 12.98 15.70 9.00
C THR A 43 11.92 14.60 9.09
N LEU A 44 11.12 14.61 10.16
CA LEU A 44 10.03 13.66 10.37
C LEU A 44 8.99 13.71 9.24
N TYR A 45 8.66 14.91 8.75
CA TYR A 45 7.80 15.08 7.58
C TYR A 45 8.41 14.41 6.33
N GLY A 46 9.69 14.65 6.05
CA GLY A 46 10.40 14.03 4.94
C GLY A 46 10.40 12.51 5.01
N GLU A 47 10.66 11.96 6.20
CA GLU A 47 10.59 10.50 6.42
C GLU A 47 9.19 9.96 6.10
N TYR A 48 8.11 10.62 6.56
CA TYR A 48 6.76 10.18 6.23
C TYR A 48 6.44 10.29 4.73
N VAL A 49 6.96 11.29 4.02
CA VAL A 49 6.80 11.41 2.56
C VAL A 49 7.46 10.23 1.85
N SER A 50 8.72 9.90 2.20
CA SER A 50 9.43 8.74 1.63
C SER A 50 8.70 7.43 1.93
N TRP A 51 8.24 7.24 3.16
CA TRP A 51 7.45 6.06 3.53
C TRP A 51 6.08 6.01 2.82
N THR A 52 5.46 7.15 2.55
CA THR A 52 4.19 7.23 1.82
C THR A 52 4.39 6.81 0.36
N ALA A 53 5.44 7.29 -0.30
CA ALA A 53 5.80 6.93 -1.68
C ALA A 53 6.13 5.44 -1.78
N TYR A 54 6.99 4.93 -0.90
CA TYR A 54 7.32 3.51 -0.84
C TYR A 54 6.07 2.64 -0.59
N ALA A 55 5.22 2.99 0.37
CA ALA A 55 4.00 2.24 0.64
C ALA A 55 3.01 2.26 -0.54
N ALA A 56 2.87 3.39 -1.23
CA ALA A 56 2.04 3.51 -2.44
C ALA A 56 2.54 2.56 -3.54
N MET A 57 3.85 2.54 -3.75
CA MET A 57 4.50 1.65 -4.71
C MET A 57 4.21 0.17 -4.38
N ARG A 58 4.50 -0.24 -3.14
CA ARG A 58 4.26 -1.62 -2.67
C ARG A 58 2.78 -2.00 -2.78
N LEU A 59 1.86 -1.07 -2.51
CA LEU A 59 0.43 -1.29 -2.63
C LEU A 59 0.01 -1.58 -4.09
N VAL A 60 0.57 -0.86 -5.06
CA VAL A 60 0.30 -1.10 -6.49
C VAL A 60 0.78 -2.49 -6.91
N GLU A 61 1.96 -2.91 -6.47
CA GLU A 61 2.46 -4.27 -6.72
C GLU A 61 1.54 -5.33 -6.10
N ALA A 62 1.14 -5.14 -4.84
CA ALA A 62 0.25 -6.07 -4.16
C ALA A 62 -1.10 -6.18 -4.88
N ARG A 63 -1.69 -5.06 -5.30
CA ARG A 63 -2.95 -5.05 -6.09
C ARG A 63 -2.79 -5.73 -7.45
N THR A 64 -1.63 -5.60 -8.09
CA THR A 64 -1.32 -6.31 -9.34
C THR A 64 -1.26 -7.82 -9.10
N ASN A 65 -0.61 -8.24 -8.01
CA ASN A 65 -0.55 -9.65 -7.63
C ASN A 65 -1.91 -10.23 -7.22
N VAL A 66 -2.78 -9.45 -6.56
CA VAL A 66 -4.17 -9.85 -6.27
C VAL A 66 -4.91 -10.21 -7.55
N ARG A 67 -4.79 -9.38 -8.60
CA ARG A 67 -5.44 -9.64 -9.90
C ARG A 67 -4.88 -10.90 -10.56
N ALA A 68 -3.56 -11.08 -10.55
CA ALA A 68 -2.92 -12.27 -11.11
C ALA A 68 -3.34 -13.55 -10.35
N ALA A 69 -3.34 -13.53 -9.03
CA ALA A 69 -3.76 -14.65 -8.20
C ALA A 69 -5.26 -14.99 -8.41
N LYS A 70 -6.11 -13.96 -8.54
CA LYS A 70 -7.53 -14.15 -8.86
C LYS A 70 -7.73 -14.84 -10.22
N GLN A 71 -6.98 -14.41 -11.23
CA GLN A 71 -7.04 -15.01 -12.57
C GLN A 71 -6.59 -16.48 -12.55
N ASN A 72 -5.54 -16.80 -11.79
CA ASN A 72 -5.08 -18.18 -11.62
C ASN A 72 -6.12 -19.04 -10.91
N LEU A 73 -6.73 -18.53 -9.84
CA LEU A 73 -7.82 -19.21 -9.12
C LEU A 73 -9.03 -19.46 -10.04
N ASP A 74 -9.41 -18.49 -10.86
CA ASP A 74 -10.52 -18.66 -11.81
C ASP A 74 -10.21 -19.74 -12.85
N TYR A 75 -8.96 -19.78 -13.32
CA TYR A 75 -8.50 -20.80 -14.25
C TYR A 75 -8.47 -22.20 -13.62
N SER A 76 -7.88 -22.36 -12.43
CA SER A 76 -7.81 -23.66 -11.75
C SER A 76 -9.20 -24.16 -11.35
N SER A 77 -10.08 -23.26 -10.89
CA SER A 77 -11.49 -23.57 -10.58
C SER A 77 -12.25 -24.07 -11.81
N ALA A 78 -12.09 -23.40 -12.95
CA ALA A 78 -12.71 -23.82 -14.20
C ALA A 78 -12.20 -25.18 -14.66
N ARG A 79 -10.88 -25.43 -14.55
CA ARG A 79 -10.25 -26.70 -14.89
C ARG A 79 -10.74 -27.84 -13.99
N ALA A 80 -10.81 -27.60 -12.68
CA ALA A 80 -11.31 -28.59 -11.72
C ALA A 80 -12.80 -28.91 -11.94
N ALA A 81 -13.62 -27.90 -12.28
CA ALA A 81 -15.03 -28.11 -12.62
C ALA A 81 -15.22 -28.95 -13.90
N LEU A 82 -14.34 -28.81 -14.89
CA LEU A 82 -14.32 -29.67 -16.09
C LEU A 82 -13.90 -31.10 -15.75
N ALA A 83 -12.90 -31.27 -14.89
CA ALA A 83 -12.47 -32.59 -14.42
C ALA A 83 -13.56 -33.32 -13.63
N ALA A 84 -14.35 -32.58 -12.83
CA ALA A 84 -15.51 -33.08 -12.11
C ALA A 84 -16.75 -33.36 -12.99
N SER A 85 -16.60 -33.41 -14.32
CA SER A 85 -17.72 -33.62 -15.27
C SER A 85 -18.56 -34.89 -15.03
N THR A 86 -18.03 -35.87 -14.30
CA THR A 86 -18.75 -37.08 -13.87
C THR A 86 -19.85 -36.81 -12.85
N GLU A 87 -19.83 -35.65 -12.17
CA GLU A 87 -20.84 -35.26 -11.20
C GLU A 87 -22.15 -34.83 -11.87
N LYS A 88 -23.24 -35.49 -11.45
CA LYS A 88 -24.56 -35.35 -12.08
C LYS A 88 -25.24 -34.02 -11.77
N THR A 89 -24.89 -33.38 -10.65
CA THR A 89 -25.49 -32.11 -10.22
C THR A 89 -24.49 -30.97 -10.31
N VAL A 90 -25.00 -29.76 -10.54
CA VAL A 90 -24.17 -28.53 -10.53
C VAL A 90 -23.54 -28.32 -9.15
N ALA A 91 -24.27 -28.64 -8.07
CA ALA A 91 -23.76 -28.56 -6.71
C ALA A 91 -22.62 -29.56 -6.46
N GLY A 92 -22.77 -30.83 -6.90
CA GLY A 92 -21.73 -31.85 -6.83
C GLY A 92 -20.47 -31.46 -7.58
N ARG A 93 -20.62 -30.92 -8.80
CA ARG A 93 -19.48 -30.37 -9.57
C ARG A 93 -18.73 -29.26 -8.85
N LYS A 94 -19.46 -28.31 -8.24
CA LYS A 94 -18.84 -27.23 -7.48
C LYS A 94 -18.12 -27.73 -6.23
N ALA A 95 -18.73 -28.67 -5.49
CA ALA A 95 -18.12 -29.25 -4.30
C ALA A 95 -16.85 -30.04 -4.64
N ALA A 96 -16.89 -30.86 -5.70
CA ALA A 96 -15.72 -31.60 -6.17
C ALA A 96 -14.60 -30.67 -6.68
N ALA A 97 -14.95 -29.60 -7.40
CA ALA A 97 -13.98 -28.60 -7.83
C ALA A 97 -13.35 -27.82 -6.66
N ALA A 98 -14.12 -27.50 -5.62
CA ALA A 98 -13.60 -26.84 -4.41
C ALA A 98 -12.74 -27.76 -3.53
N ALA A 99 -12.88 -29.08 -3.69
CA ALA A 99 -12.04 -30.07 -3.03
C ALA A 99 -10.71 -30.32 -3.75
N ASP A 100 -10.49 -29.72 -4.93
CA ASP A 100 -9.24 -29.83 -5.68
C ASP A 100 -8.11 -29.05 -4.97
N ASP A 101 -7.01 -29.72 -4.68
CA ASP A 101 -5.87 -29.15 -3.94
C ASP A 101 -5.29 -27.90 -4.64
N HIS A 102 -5.26 -27.87 -5.98
CA HIS A 102 -4.76 -26.70 -6.69
C HIS A 102 -5.68 -25.50 -6.56
N VAL A 103 -7.00 -25.73 -6.55
CA VAL A 103 -7.99 -24.66 -6.30
C VAL A 103 -7.80 -24.09 -4.90
N GLN A 104 -7.62 -24.93 -3.89
CA GLN A 104 -7.38 -24.49 -2.52
C GLN A 104 -6.06 -23.71 -2.36
N GLU A 105 -4.98 -24.17 -3.03
CA GLU A 105 -3.71 -23.45 -3.04
C GLU A 105 -3.82 -22.07 -3.69
N ASP A 106 -4.49 -21.97 -4.84
CA ASP A 106 -4.66 -20.70 -5.54
C ASP A 106 -5.62 -19.76 -4.79
N GLU A 107 -6.63 -20.30 -4.09
CA GLU A 107 -7.51 -19.54 -3.22
C GLU A 107 -6.73 -18.93 -2.06
N LYS A 108 -5.90 -19.74 -1.40
CA LYS A 108 -5.01 -19.26 -0.34
C LYS A 108 -4.08 -18.16 -0.85
N ARG A 109 -3.43 -18.35 -2.00
CA ARG A 109 -2.56 -17.33 -2.61
C ARG A 109 -3.31 -16.03 -2.90
N HIS A 110 -4.55 -16.13 -3.37
CA HIS A 110 -5.38 -14.95 -3.62
C HIS A 110 -5.74 -14.21 -2.32
N LEU A 111 -6.13 -14.93 -1.28
CA LEU A 111 -6.43 -14.35 0.04
C LEU A 111 -5.19 -13.72 0.68
N ASP A 112 -4.03 -14.38 0.61
CA ASP A 112 -2.76 -13.86 1.13
C ASP A 112 -2.36 -12.56 0.40
N ALA A 113 -2.53 -12.51 -0.93
CA ALA A 113 -2.29 -11.32 -1.71
C ALA A 113 -3.26 -10.17 -1.36
N LEU A 114 -4.53 -10.50 -1.11
CA LEU A 114 -5.55 -9.53 -0.74
C LEU A 114 -5.25 -8.91 0.63
N ALA A 115 -4.95 -9.75 1.63
CA ALA A 115 -4.59 -9.31 2.97
C ALA A 115 -3.35 -8.40 2.95
N LEU A 116 -2.34 -8.72 2.13
CA LEU A 116 -1.17 -7.87 1.96
C LEU A 116 -1.54 -6.51 1.34
N ALA A 117 -2.38 -6.49 0.31
CA ALA A 117 -2.82 -5.24 -0.32
C ALA A 117 -3.60 -4.36 0.67
N GLU A 118 -4.52 -4.93 1.44
CA GLU A 118 -5.27 -4.20 2.48
C GLU A 118 -4.35 -3.67 3.58
N GLY A 119 -3.38 -4.46 4.03
CA GLY A 119 -2.38 -4.05 5.00
C GLY A 119 -1.52 -2.88 4.49
N LEU A 120 -1.07 -2.94 3.23
CA LEU A 120 -0.29 -1.86 2.62
C LEU A 120 -1.12 -0.59 2.39
N GLU A 121 -2.42 -0.73 2.10
CA GLU A 121 -3.33 0.41 1.98
C GLU A 121 -3.49 1.15 3.31
N MET A 122 -3.65 0.40 4.40
CA MET A 122 -3.66 0.97 5.75
C MET A 122 -2.35 1.70 6.06
N VAL A 123 -1.20 1.07 5.77
CA VAL A 123 0.13 1.67 6.00
C VAL A 123 0.31 2.96 5.19
N HIS A 124 -0.06 2.96 3.92
CA HIS A 124 0.01 4.13 3.05
C HIS A 124 -0.85 5.29 3.59
N LYS A 125 -2.12 5.02 3.91
CA LYS A 125 -3.04 6.02 4.47
C LYS A 125 -2.53 6.60 5.79
N ASN A 126 -1.97 5.76 6.66
CA ASN A 126 -1.42 6.21 7.94
C ASN A 126 -0.17 7.08 7.76
N ALA A 127 0.73 6.71 6.84
CA ALA A 127 1.91 7.50 6.53
C ALA A 127 1.52 8.87 5.97
N GLU A 128 0.57 8.89 5.02
CA GLU A 128 0.06 10.10 4.41
C GLU A 128 -0.59 11.04 5.45
N ALA A 129 -1.44 10.49 6.32
CA ALA A 129 -2.09 11.26 7.38
C ALA A 129 -1.06 11.88 8.35
N ARG A 130 0.00 11.14 8.70
CA ARG A 130 1.09 11.64 9.56
C ARG A 130 1.93 12.71 8.85
N ALA A 131 2.21 12.55 7.56
CA ALA A 131 2.88 13.58 6.75
C ALA A 131 2.04 14.88 6.72
N GLN A 132 0.73 14.76 6.47
CA GLN A 132 -0.19 15.90 6.47
C GLN A 132 -0.24 16.60 7.83
N PHE A 133 -0.26 15.84 8.92
CA PHE A 133 -0.23 16.41 10.27
C PHE A 133 1.05 17.22 10.52
N CYS A 134 2.23 16.67 10.17
CA CYS A 134 3.50 17.38 10.30
C CYS A 134 3.54 18.65 9.44
N SER A 135 3.10 18.57 8.19
CA SER A 135 3.02 19.72 7.28
C SER A 135 2.12 20.84 7.83
N ARG A 136 0.97 20.49 8.42
CA ARG A 136 0.06 21.47 9.03
C ARG A 136 0.69 22.16 10.24
N ASP A 137 1.42 21.44 11.08
CA ASP A 137 2.09 22.05 12.23
C ASP A 137 3.24 22.98 11.79
N LEU A 138 4.03 22.60 10.77
CA LEU A 138 5.03 23.49 10.16
C LEU A 138 4.41 24.80 9.67
N SER A 139 3.31 24.71 8.91
CA SER A 139 2.59 25.89 8.41
C SER A 139 2.04 26.75 9.55
N ARG A 140 1.54 26.14 10.64
CA ARG A 140 1.07 26.86 11.82
C ARG A 140 2.19 27.69 12.46
N ARG A 141 3.38 27.10 12.65
CA ARG A 141 4.54 27.77 13.28
C ARG A 141 5.05 28.93 12.44
N GLN A 142 5.13 28.75 11.12
CA GLN A 142 5.55 29.80 10.19
C GLN A 142 4.60 31.01 10.22
N ASN A 143 3.28 30.77 10.31
CA ASN A 143 2.28 31.83 10.38
C ASN A 143 2.26 32.54 11.75
N SER A 144 2.45 31.83 12.86
CA SER A 144 2.53 32.45 14.20
C SER A 144 3.72 33.41 14.35
N GLY A 145 4.81 33.20 13.61
CA GLY A 145 5.92 34.14 13.54
C GLY A 145 5.67 35.39 12.68
N ALA A 146 4.61 35.40 11.86
CA ALA A 146 4.26 36.54 11.02
C ALA A 146 3.47 37.62 11.78
N ASP A 147 2.67 37.25 12.78
CA ASP A 147 1.90 38.19 13.61
C ASP A 147 2.79 39.15 14.42
N SER A 148 4.03 38.76 14.75
CA SER A 148 4.95 39.63 15.49
C SER A 148 5.49 40.81 14.65
N ARG A 149 5.39 40.74 13.32
CA ARG A 149 5.84 41.82 12.43
C ARG A 149 4.80 42.93 12.29
N TYR A 150 3.51 42.63 12.42
CA TYR A 150 2.46 43.65 12.40
C TYR A 150 2.44 44.49 13.68
N SER A 151 2.78 43.90 14.83
CA SER A 151 2.93 44.62 16.10
C SER A 151 4.10 45.63 16.12
N LYS A 152 5.06 45.55 15.18
CA LYS A 152 6.23 46.43 15.15
C LYS A 152 6.01 47.74 14.38
N TRP A 153 4.92 47.83 13.62
CA TRP A 153 4.55 49.02 12.84
C TRP A 153 3.14 49.57 13.20
N GLY A 154 2.50 49.02 14.23
CA GLY A 154 1.24 49.52 14.78
C GLY A 154 1.47 50.61 15.83
N THR A 155 1.79 51.82 15.38
CA THR A 155 1.55 53.09 16.09
C THR A 155 0.56 53.90 15.30
#